data_AF-A0A845CB97-F1
#
_entry.id   AF-A0A845CB97-F1
#
_cell.length_a   1.000
_cell.length_b   1.000
_cell.length_c   1.000
_cell.angle_alpha   90.00
_cell.angle_beta   90.00
_cell.angle_gamma   90.00
#
_symmetry.space_group_name_H-M   'P 1'
#
loop_
_entity.id
_entity.type
_entity.pdbx_description
1 polymer ?
#
loop_
_entity_poly.entity_id
_entity_poly.type
_entity_poly.pdbx_seq_one_letter_code
_entity_poly.pdbx_strand_id
1 'polypeptide(L)'
;MVEASTPHVAPHVAPHVGRLIAVLHGEMSRVELMKALGLKDRQHFTKTYLKPGLDAGLMEMTKPDRPRSRTQRYRLTTSGRYARDFIPVTDDE
;
A
#
# COMPACT_ATOMS: atom_id res chain seq x y z
N MET A 1 -16.00 32.88 5.91
CA MET A 1 -16.13 31.49 5.45
C MET A 1 -15.06 30.69 6.17
N VAL A 2 -15.45 29.91 7.18
CA VAL A 2 -14.53 29.02 7.91
C VAL A 2 -14.96 27.60 7.58
N GLU A 3 -14.20 26.94 6.71
CA GLU A 3 -14.43 25.52 6.43
C GLU A 3 -13.88 24.72 7.61
N ALA A 4 -14.78 24.33 8.49
CA ALA A 4 -14.49 23.51 9.65
C ALA A 4 -14.26 22.05 9.22
N SER A 5 -13.06 21.57 9.53
CA SER A 5 -12.69 20.22 9.97
C SER A 5 -13.63 19.06 9.64
N THR A 6 -13.21 18.22 8.70
CA THR A 6 -13.58 16.80 8.68
C THR A 6 -12.59 15.99 9.54
N PRO A 7 -13.07 14.93 10.22
CA PRO A 7 -12.56 14.49 11.51
C PRO A 7 -11.25 13.69 11.42
N HIS A 8 -10.41 13.85 12.45
CA HIS A 8 -9.38 12.89 12.81
C HIS A 8 -10.00 11.54 13.19
N VAL A 9 -9.76 10.49 12.40
CA VAL A 9 -9.91 9.06 12.74
C VAL A 9 -8.94 8.31 11.81
N ALA A 10 -7.95 7.50 12.15
CA ALA A 10 -7.33 6.94 13.35
C ALA A 10 -6.01 6.26 12.85
N PRO A 11 -5.06 5.81 13.71
CA PRO A 11 -3.87 5.03 13.31
C PRO A 11 -4.21 3.59 12.83
N HIS A 12 -5.37 3.38 12.22
CA HIS A 12 -5.69 2.15 11.50
C HIS A 12 -5.06 2.25 10.12
N VAL A 13 -3.76 1.97 10.02
CA VAL A 13 -3.26 1.45 8.75
C VAL A 13 -4.13 0.25 8.47
N ALA A 14 -5.01 0.38 7.46
CA ALA A 14 -5.98 -0.68 7.15
C ALA A 14 -5.21 -2.01 7.10
N PRO A 15 -5.70 -3.08 7.74
CA PRO A 15 -4.95 -4.33 7.91
C PRO A 15 -4.40 -4.86 6.56
N HIS A 16 -5.13 -4.59 5.49
CA HIS A 16 -4.75 -4.82 4.10
C HIS A 16 -3.46 -4.12 3.67
N VAL A 17 -3.29 -2.84 4.01
CA VAL A 17 -2.06 -2.07 3.72
C VAL A 17 -0.90 -2.61 4.54
N GLY A 18 -1.12 -2.94 5.82
CA GLY A 18 -0.12 -3.60 6.68
C GLY A 18 0.41 -4.90 6.06
N ARG A 19 -0.51 -5.78 5.59
CA ARG A 19 -0.14 -7.00 4.85
C ARG A 19 0.63 -6.69 3.57
N LEU A 20 0.22 -5.67 2.81
CA LEU A 20 0.90 -5.28 1.57
C LEU A 20 2.34 -4.79 1.82
N ILE A 21 2.56 -3.94 2.82
CA ILE A 21 3.90 -3.42 3.13
C ILE A 21 4.81 -4.52 3.71
N ALA A 22 4.23 -5.49 4.41
CA ALA A 22 4.97 -6.62 4.98
C ALA A 22 5.56 -7.52 3.89
N VAL A 23 4.79 -7.80 2.83
CA VAL A 23 5.24 -8.65 1.70
C VAL A 23 6.06 -7.90 0.66
N LEU A 24 6.11 -6.57 0.70
CA LEU A 24 6.84 -5.78 -0.28
C LEU A 24 8.34 -5.75 0.07
N HIS A 25 9.15 -6.37 -0.78
CA HIS A 25 10.61 -6.36 -0.67
C HIS A 25 11.24 -5.76 -1.92
N GLY A 26 12.04 -4.70 -1.75
CA GLY A 26 12.68 -4.01 -2.87
C GLY A 26 11.66 -3.40 -3.84
N GLU A 27 11.71 -3.84 -5.10
CA GLU A 27 10.81 -3.37 -6.16
C GLU A 27 10.01 -4.55 -6.75
N MET A 28 8.71 -4.58 -6.47
CA MET A 28 7.84 -5.66 -6.91
C MET A 28 6.81 -5.14 -7.91
N SER A 29 6.54 -5.94 -8.94
CA SER A 29 5.41 -5.72 -9.84
C SER A 29 4.08 -5.98 -9.12
N ARG A 30 2.99 -5.48 -9.70
CA ARG A 30 1.65 -5.76 -9.17
C ARG A 30 1.35 -7.25 -9.09
N VAL A 31 1.81 -8.02 -10.07
CA VAL A 31 1.56 -9.47 -10.15
C VAL A 31 2.28 -10.19 -9.01
N GLU A 32 3.52 -9.79 -8.72
CA GLU A 32 4.30 -10.34 -7.61
C GLU A 32 3.65 -10.02 -6.26
N LEU A 33 3.18 -8.78 -6.06
CA LEU A 33 2.47 -8.37 -4.84
C LEU A 33 1.16 -9.14 -4.64
N MET A 34 0.35 -9.28 -5.70
CA MET A 34 -0.87 -10.07 -5.65
C MET A 34 -0.57 -11.54 -5.33
N LYS A 35 0.47 -12.12 -5.95
CA LYS A 35 0.90 -13.49 -5.69
C LYS A 35 1.35 -13.68 -4.24
N ALA A 36 2.13 -12.75 -3.70
CA ALA A 36 2.62 -12.79 -2.32
C ALA A 36 1.47 -12.70 -1.30
N LEU A 37 0.40 -11.97 -1.63
CA LEU A 37 -0.82 -11.87 -0.81
C LEU A 37 -1.85 -12.97 -1.07
N GLY A 38 -1.60 -13.88 -2.03
CA GLY A 38 -2.59 -14.90 -2.43
C GLY A 38 -3.85 -14.33 -3.12
N LEU A 39 -3.80 -13.08 -3.59
CA LEU A 39 -4.94 -12.39 -4.19
C LEU A 39 -5.06 -12.68 -5.68
N LYS A 40 -6.27 -13.01 -6.12
CA LYS A 40 -6.61 -13.21 -7.54
C LYS A 40 -7.31 -11.99 -8.15
N ASP A 41 -8.06 -11.24 -7.34
CA ASP A 41 -8.83 -10.11 -7.84
C ASP A 41 -7.99 -8.81 -7.92
N ARG A 42 -7.79 -8.36 -9.15
CA ARG A 42 -6.99 -7.16 -9.45
C ARG A 42 -7.67 -5.87 -8.98
N GLN A 43 -8.99 -5.78 -9.10
CA GLN A 43 -9.73 -4.56 -8.74
C GLN A 43 -9.68 -4.34 -7.23
N HIS A 44 -9.95 -5.40 -6.48
CA HIS A 44 -9.88 -5.47 -5.03
C HIS A 44 -8.46 -5.17 -4.55
N PHE A 45 -7.44 -5.80 -5.13
CA PHE A 45 -6.03 -5.46 -4.81
C PHE A 45 -5.76 -3.96 -4.98
N THR A 46 -6.21 -3.38 -6.11
CA THR A 46 -5.93 -1.98 -6.41
C THR A 46 -6.67 -1.04 -5.45
N LYS A 47 -7.95 -1.30 -5.16
CA LYS A 47 -8.79 -0.42 -4.34
C LYS A 47 -8.51 -0.56 -2.85
N THR A 48 -8.21 -1.76 -2.37
CA THR A 48 -8.15 -2.08 -0.94
C THR A 48 -6.72 -2.12 -0.40
N TYR A 49 -5.71 -2.39 -1.25
CA TYR A 49 -4.33 -2.55 -0.83
C TYR A 49 -3.45 -1.44 -1.44
N LEU A 50 -3.36 -1.38 -2.76
CA LEU A 50 -2.39 -0.53 -3.44
C LEU A 50 -2.73 0.95 -3.33
N LYS A 51 -3.97 1.35 -3.68
CA LYS A 51 -4.37 2.76 -3.67
C LYS A 51 -4.27 3.36 -2.27
N PRO A 52 -4.75 2.73 -1.19
CA PRO A 52 -4.56 3.27 0.15
C PRO A 52 -3.09 3.37 0.57
N GLY A 53 -2.24 2.40 0.20
CA GLY A 53 -0.80 2.46 0.49
C GLY A 53 -0.06 3.59 -0.25
N LEU A 54 -0.47 3.89 -1.48
CA LEU A 54 0.02 5.03 -2.25
C LEU A 54 -0.49 6.37 -1.70
N ASP A 55 -1.78 6.45 -1.36
CA ASP A 55 -2.43 7.65 -0.82
C ASP A 55 -1.86 8.03 0.55
N ALA A 56 -1.58 7.03 1.39
CA ALA A 56 -0.88 7.19 2.67
C ALA A 56 0.62 7.50 2.54
N GLY A 57 1.18 7.54 1.32
CA GLY A 57 2.60 7.80 1.09
C GLY A 57 3.55 6.73 1.63
N LEU A 58 3.05 5.54 1.93
CA LEU A 58 3.85 4.38 2.38
C LEU A 58 4.50 3.66 1.19
N MET A 59 3.91 3.83 0.00
CA MET A 59 4.35 3.22 -1.23
C MET A 59 4.47 4.24 -2.33
N GLU A 60 5.33 3.94 -3.30
CA GLU A 60 5.52 4.78 -4.48
C GLU A 60 5.67 3.93 -5.75
N MET A 61 5.42 4.58 -6.88
CA MET A 61 5.60 4.04 -8.22
C MET A 61 7.03 4.28 -8.70
N THR A 62 7.69 3.25 -9.21
CA THR A 62 9.02 3.38 -9.85
C THR A 62 8.99 4.17 -11.16
N LYS A 63 7.85 4.16 -11.86
CA LYS A 63 7.64 4.89 -13.13
C LYS A 63 6.36 5.73 -13.09
N PRO A 64 6.38 6.91 -12.44
CA PRO A 64 5.20 7.76 -12.34
C PRO A 64 4.71 8.28 -13.70
N ASP A 65 5.61 8.52 -14.66
CA ASP A 65 5.25 8.99 -16.02
C ASP A 65 4.44 7.98 -16.85
N ARG A 66 4.56 6.69 -16.53
CA ARG A 66 3.89 5.62 -17.27
C ARG A 66 3.20 4.63 -16.33
N PRO A 67 2.13 5.05 -15.62
CA PRO A 67 1.49 4.24 -14.59
C PRO A 67 0.84 2.96 -15.12
N ARG A 68 0.52 2.93 -16.43
CA ARG A 68 -0.03 1.76 -17.13
C ARG A 68 1.05 0.87 -17.76
N SER A 69 2.33 1.16 -17.52
CA SER A 69 3.44 0.38 -18.06
C SER A 69 3.40 -1.08 -17.58
N ARG A 70 3.69 -2.02 -18.49
CA ARG A 70 3.88 -3.44 -18.14
C ARG A 70 5.08 -3.67 -17.21
N THR A 71 6.04 -2.74 -17.22
CA THR A 71 7.24 -2.77 -16.36
C THR A 71 7.06 -1.92 -15.10
N GLN A 72 5.83 -1.54 -14.76
CA GLN A 72 5.53 -0.80 -13.53
C GLN A 72 5.84 -1.67 -12.31
N ARG A 73 6.65 -1.12 -11.40
CA ARG A 73 6.94 -1.70 -10.09
C ARG A 73 6.62 -0.71 -8.97
N TYR A 74 6.45 -1.25 -7.78
CA TYR A 74 6.16 -0.53 -6.56
C TYR A 74 7.23 -0.82 -5.53
N ARG A 75 7.56 0.20 -4.74
CA ARG A 75 8.52 0.10 -3.64
C ARG A 75 7.98 0.82 -2.41
N LEU A 76 8.49 0.44 -1.24
CA LEU A 76 8.23 1.16 0.00
C LEU A 76 8.98 2.49 -0.02
N THR A 77 8.29 3.54 0.40
CA THR A 77 8.93 4.80 0.75
C THR A 77 9.67 4.67 2.08
N THR A 78 10.37 5.71 2.49
CA THR A 78 10.96 5.78 3.83
C THR A 78 9.89 5.62 4.92
N SER A 79 8.74 6.29 4.79
CA SER A 79 7.60 6.14 5.70
C SER A 79 7.03 4.72 5.71
N GLY A 80 6.95 4.07 4.54
CA GLY A 80 6.49 2.67 4.45
C GLY A 80 7.42 1.67 5.13
N ARG A 81 8.73 1.91 5.09
CA ARG A 81 9.70 1.10 5.84
C ARG A 81 9.53 1.26 7.35
N TYR A 82 9.46 2.50 7.84
CA TYR A 82 9.17 2.74 9.25
C TYR A 82 7.83 2.11 9.66
N ALA A 83 6.78 2.30 8.86
CA ALA A 83 5.48 1.70 9.11
C ALA A 83 5.58 0.17 9.23
N ARG A 84 6.36 -0.50 8.37
CA ARG A 84 6.58 -1.94 8.47
C ARG A 84 7.27 -2.36 9.78
N ASP A 85 8.23 -1.58 10.27
CA ASP A 85 8.92 -1.87 11.53
C ASP A 85 8.07 -1.58 12.78
N PHE A 86 7.14 -0.61 12.69
CA PHE A 86 6.32 -0.17 13.82
C PHE A 86 4.89 -0.73 13.83
N ILE A 87 4.40 -1.29 12.73
CA ILE A 87 3.08 -1.91 12.65
C ILE A 87 3.26 -3.40 12.94
N PRO A 88 2.86 -3.89 14.13
CA PRO A 88 2.66 -5.31 14.29
C PRO A 88 1.60 -5.70 13.27
N VAL A 89 1.97 -6.50 12.28
CA VAL A 89 0.99 -7.14 11.40
C VAL A 89 0.21 -8.07 12.33
N THR A 90 -0.89 -7.58 12.89
CA THR A 90 -1.83 -8.42 13.60
C THR A 90 -2.39 -9.37 12.55
N ASP A 91 -1.97 -10.62 12.68
CA ASP A 91 -2.59 -11.77 12.03
C ASP A 91 -4.00 -11.86 12.62
N ASP A 92 -4.93 -11.05 12.10
CA ASP A 92 -6.35 -11.28 12.33
C ASP A 92 -6.67 -12.66 11.74
N GLU A 93 -6.96 -13.57 12.68
CA GLU A 93 -7.36 -14.98 12.62
C GLU A 93 -8.34 -15.32 11.48
#